data_AF-A0A2D6AJ74-F1
#
_entry.id   AF-A0A2D6AJ74-F1
#
_cell.length_a   1.000
_cell.length_b   1.000
_cell.length_c   1.000
_cell.angle_alpha   90.00
_cell.angle_beta   90.00
_cell.angle_gamma   90.00
#
_symmetry.space_group_name_H-M   'P 1'
#
loop_
_entity.id
_entity.type
_entity.pdbx_description
1 polymer ?
#
loop_
_entity_poly.entity_id
_entity_poly.type
_entity_poly.pdbx_seq_one_letter_code
_entity_poly.pdbx_strand_id
1 'polypeptide(L)'
;MQQHDAAYVLGKMAETFRERNKVYGDNYKSVGDVMMALLPDGIEIKSAEEFNRWHLFELIIIKLTRFANSDFSHQDSIHDIAVYAAMIESLLMEGKNE
;
A
#
# COMPACT_ATOMS: atom_id res chain seq x y z
N MET A 1 -8.82 35.74 10.27
CA MET A 1 -8.70 34.69 9.23
C MET A 1 -7.54 33.81 9.59
N GLN A 2 -7.71 32.49 9.64
CA GLN A 2 -6.60 31.58 9.88
C GLN A 2 -5.69 31.62 8.65
N GLN A 3 -4.40 31.89 8.85
CA GLN A 3 -3.44 32.02 7.75
C GLN A 3 -3.06 30.62 7.26
N HIS A 4 -3.39 30.31 6.00
CA HIS A 4 -3.12 29.01 5.37
C HIS A 4 -1.69 28.96 4.78
N ASP A 5 -0.69 29.27 5.59
CA ASP A 5 0.70 29.15 5.17
C ASP A 5 1.19 27.69 5.23
N ALA A 6 2.44 27.47 4.80
CA ALA A 6 3.03 26.13 4.80
C ALA A 6 3.09 25.49 6.19
N ALA A 7 3.29 26.28 7.25
CA ALA A 7 3.35 25.78 8.62
C ALA A 7 1.97 25.26 9.07
N TYR A 8 0.90 26.00 8.75
CA TYR A 8 -0.47 25.54 8.97
C TYR A 8 -0.76 24.22 8.25
N VAL A 9 -0.42 24.11 6.96
CA VAL A 9 -0.66 22.90 6.17
C VAL A 9 0.08 21.69 6.75
N LEU A 10 1.37 21.85 7.10
CA LEU A 10 2.15 20.79 7.74
C LEU A 10 1.57 20.37 9.10
N GLY A 11 1.06 21.34 9.87
CA GLY A 11 0.34 21.06 11.12
C GLY A 11 -0.88 20.14 10.91
N LYS A 12 -1.71 20.44 9.90
CA LYS A 12 -2.87 19.61 9.54
C LYS A 12 -2.46 18.21 9.05
N MET A 13 -1.40 18.11 8.25
CA MET A 13 -0.87 16.81 7.82
C MET A 13 -0.42 15.95 9.00
N ALA A 14 0.25 16.56 9.99
CA ALA A 14 0.68 15.86 11.20
C ALA A 14 -0.51 15.41 12.06
N GLU A 15 -1.59 16.20 12.12
CA GLU A 15 -2.85 15.79 12.77
C GLU A 15 -3.46 14.57 12.10
N THR A 16 -3.64 14.60 10.77
CA THR A 16 -4.16 13.46 10.01
C THR A 16 -3.27 12.23 10.15
N PHE A 17 -1.95 12.41 10.16
CA PHE A 17 -1.02 11.31 10.39
C PHE A 17 -1.27 10.66 11.75
N ARG A 18 -1.30 11.44 12.84
CA ARG A 18 -1.57 10.93 14.20
C ARG A 18 -2.92 10.24 14.31
N GLU A 19 -3.95 10.78 13.66
CA GLU A 19 -5.28 10.19 13.65
C GLU A 19 -5.28 8.80 12.98
N ARG A 20 -4.73 8.71 11.77
CA ARG A 20 -4.71 7.46 10.98
C ARG A 20 -3.73 6.43 11.53
N ASN A 21 -2.62 6.86 12.14
CA ASN A 21 -1.60 5.99 12.72
C ASN A 21 -2.17 5.10 13.85
N LYS A 22 -3.30 5.48 14.48
CA LYS A 22 -4.03 4.62 15.43
C LYS A 22 -4.49 3.30 14.82
N VAL A 23 -4.75 3.27 13.51
CA VAL A 23 -5.16 2.08 12.76
C VAL A 23 -4.00 1.54 11.94
N TYR A 24 -3.20 2.43 11.35
CA TYR A 24 -2.16 2.02 10.41
C TYR A 24 -0.92 1.53 11.15
N GLY A 25 -0.65 2.05 12.34
CA GLY A 25 0.66 1.95 12.98
C GLY A 25 1.74 2.58 12.10
N ASP A 26 3.00 2.29 12.44
CA ASP A 26 4.17 2.67 11.66
C ASP A 26 4.37 1.76 10.44
N ASN A 27 3.27 1.43 9.74
CA ASN A 27 3.24 0.43 8.66
C ASN A 27 4.28 0.69 7.55
N TYR A 28 4.55 1.96 7.29
CA TYR A 28 5.53 2.39 6.29
C TYR A 28 6.95 1.89 6.58
N LYS A 29 7.25 1.49 7.82
CA LYS A 29 8.53 0.86 8.21
C LYS A 29 8.51 -0.66 8.04
N SER A 30 7.35 -1.30 8.13
CA SER A 30 7.24 -2.77 8.14
C SER A 30 7.25 -3.41 6.75
N VAL A 31 6.89 -2.65 5.70
CA VAL A 31 6.82 -3.20 4.33
C VAL A 31 8.17 -3.74 3.90
N GLY A 32 9.28 -3.06 4.19
CA GLY A 32 10.62 -3.49 3.79
C GLY A 32 10.97 -4.89 4.30
N ASP A 33 10.65 -5.19 5.56
CA ASP A 33 10.90 -6.51 6.15
C ASP A 33 10.05 -7.60 5.49
N VAL A 34 8.79 -7.29 5.17
CA VAL A 34 7.90 -8.22 4.44
C VAL A 34 8.46 -8.50 3.04
N MET A 35 8.94 -7.47 2.35
CA MET A 35 9.49 -7.63 1.00
C MET A 35 10.78 -8.44 1.00
N MET A 36 11.67 -8.22 1.99
CA MET A 36 12.86 -9.06 2.18
C MET A 36 12.53 -10.53 2.48
N ALA A 37 11.41 -10.79 3.15
CA ALA A 37 10.96 -12.17 3.40
C ALA A 37 10.36 -12.85 2.15
N LEU A 38 9.65 -12.10 1.31
CA LEU A 38 9.01 -12.63 0.09
C LEU A 38 9.96 -12.73 -1.10
N LEU A 39 10.90 -11.79 -1.21
CA LEU A 39 11.84 -11.64 -2.32
C LEU A 39 13.27 -11.47 -1.76
N PRO A 40 13.85 -12.52 -1.14
CA PRO A 40 15.13 -12.42 -0.43
C PRO A 40 16.30 -12.01 -1.33
N ASP A 41 16.22 -12.32 -2.63
CA ASP A 41 17.22 -11.94 -3.63
C ASP A 41 16.88 -10.62 -4.35
N GLY A 42 15.82 -9.93 -3.90
CA GLY A 42 15.26 -8.76 -4.57
C GLY A 42 14.45 -9.10 -5.82
N ILE A 43 14.14 -8.07 -6.61
CA ILE A 43 13.42 -8.18 -7.87
C ILE A 43 14.00 -7.19 -8.88
N GLU A 44 14.03 -7.59 -10.15
CA GLU A 44 14.39 -6.72 -11.26
C GLU A 44 13.14 -6.41 -12.08
N ILE A 45 12.87 -5.13 -12.33
CA ILE A 45 11.67 -4.63 -13.03
C ILE A 45 12.15 -3.71 -14.16
N LYS A 46 11.79 -4.03 -15.41
CA LYS A 46 12.33 -3.40 -16.62
C LYS A 46 11.26 -2.83 -17.55
N SER A 47 9.99 -3.17 -17.36
CA SER A 47 8.92 -2.71 -18.23
C SER A 47 7.79 -2.01 -17.47
N ALA A 48 7.02 -1.18 -18.18
CA ALA A 48 5.84 -0.53 -17.61
C ALA A 48 4.80 -1.55 -17.12
N GLU A 49 4.65 -2.66 -17.84
CA GLU A 49 3.74 -3.74 -17.45
C GLU A 49 4.19 -4.42 -16.14
N GLU A 50 5.48 -4.70 -15.99
CA GLU A 50 6.03 -5.23 -14.75
C GLU A 50 5.87 -4.24 -13.60
N PHE A 51 6.10 -2.94 -13.83
CA PHE A 51 5.83 -1.89 -12.85
C PHE A 51 4.35 -1.82 -12.44
N ASN A 52 3.41 -2.01 -13.37
CA ASN A 52 1.98 -2.02 -13.07
C ASN A 52 1.62 -3.17 -12.13
N ARG A 53 2.14 -4.37 -12.39
CA ARG A 53 1.94 -5.55 -11.53
C ARG A 53 2.61 -5.35 -10.17
N TRP A 54 3.83 -4.83 -10.16
CA TRP A 54 4.59 -4.55 -8.94
C TRP A 54 3.88 -3.56 -8.02
N HIS A 55 3.41 -2.43 -8.56
CA HIS A 55 2.72 -1.42 -7.76
C HIS A 55 1.45 -1.98 -7.09
N LEU A 56 0.66 -2.78 -7.82
CA LEU A 56 -0.52 -3.44 -7.26
C LEU A 56 -0.15 -4.47 -6.18
N PHE A 57 0.94 -5.20 -6.37
CA PHE A 57 1.46 -6.13 -5.36
C PHE A 57 1.86 -5.39 -4.07
N GLU A 58 2.64 -4.31 -4.18
CA GLU A 58 2.99 -3.43 -3.05
C GLU A 58 1.74 -2.88 -2.34
N LEU A 59 0.71 -2.50 -3.11
CA LEU A 59 -0.57 -2.07 -2.55
C LEU A 59 -1.30 -3.19 -1.78
N ILE A 60 -1.18 -4.45 -2.20
CA ILE A 60 -1.70 -5.58 -1.41
C ILE A 60 -0.93 -5.71 -0.10
N ILE A 61 0.40 -5.65 -0.13
CA ILE A 61 1.25 -5.79 1.06
C ILE A 61 0.96 -4.71 2.10
N ILE A 62 0.82 -3.44 1.70
CA ILE A 62 0.50 -2.35 2.65
C ILE A 62 -0.90 -2.50 3.27
N LYS A 63 -1.87 -3.07 2.54
CA LYS A 63 -3.22 -3.31 3.09
C LYS A 63 -3.23 -4.52 4.02
N LEU A 64 -2.49 -5.57 3.68
CA LEU A 64 -2.37 -6.77 4.50
C LEU A 64 -1.71 -6.47 5.85
N THR A 65 -0.63 -5.71 5.84
CA THR A 65 0.07 -5.29 7.05
C THR A 65 -0.78 -4.34 7.91
N ARG A 66 -1.55 -3.43 7.29
CA ARG A 66 -2.55 -2.62 8.01
C ARG A 66 -3.65 -3.48 8.65
N PHE A 67 -4.16 -4.47 7.92
CA PHE A 67 -5.17 -5.39 8.44
C PHE A 67 -4.64 -6.14 9.66
N ALA A 68 -3.39 -6.64 9.60
CA ALA A 68 -2.72 -7.25 10.74
C ALA A 68 -2.55 -6.27 11.92
N ASN A 69 -2.11 -5.03 11.68
CA ASN A 69 -1.95 -4.00 12.73
C ASN A 69 -3.27 -3.60 13.38
N SER A 70 -4.39 -3.81 12.70
CA SER A 70 -5.73 -3.55 13.23
C SER A 70 -6.31 -4.73 14.02
N ASP A 71 -5.50 -5.70 14.45
CA ASP A 71 -5.94 -6.97 15.04
C ASP A 71 -7.00 -7.66 14.16
N PHE A 72 -6.76 -7.66 12.85
CA PHE A 72 -7.63 -8.29 11.85
C PHE A 72 -9.07 -7.72 11.81
N SER A 73 -9.26 -6.45 12.16
CA SER A 73 -10.60 -5.81 12.22
C SER A 73 -10.89 -4.80 11.10
N HIS A 74 -9.88 -4.33 10.37
CA HIS A 74 -10.06 -3.25 9.37
C HIS A 74 -10.57 -3.78 8.02
N GLN A 75 -11.89 -3.91 7.87
CA GLN A 75 -12.58 -4.46 6.69
C GLN A 75 -12.19 -3.81 5.36
N ASP A 76 -12.06 -2.47 5.32
CA ASP A 76 -11.72 -1.75 4.09
C ASP A 76 -10.39 -2.23 3.50
N SER A 77 -9.44 -2.67 4.34
CA SER A 77 -8.20 -3.25 3.85
C SER A 77 -8.40 -4.56 3.08
N ILE A 78 -9.34 -5.40 3.49
CA ILE A 78 -9.66 -6.64 2.78
C ILE A 78 -10.37 -6.34 1.45
N HIS A 79 -11.28 -5.36 1.44
CA HIS A 79 -11.92 -4.92 0.20
C HIS A 79 -10.89 -4.37 -0.79
N ASP A 80 -9.97 -3.52 -0.32
CA ASP A 80 -8.88 -2.99 -1.16
C ASP A 80 -8.01 -4.12 -1.73
N ILE A 81 -7.64 -5.12 -0.92
CA ILE A 81 -6.88 -6.29 -1.39
C ILE A 81 -7.63 -7.03 -2.51
N ALA A 82 -8.93 -7.27 -2.34
CA ALA A 82 -9.73 -7.94 -3.35
C ALA A 82 -9.76 -7.17 -4.68
N VAL A 83 -9.89 -5.83 -4.61
CA VAL A 83 -9.85 -4.96 -5.79
C VAL A 83 -8.48 -5.04 -6.49
N TYR A 84 -7.38 -4.90 -5.74
CA TYR A 84 -6.03 -4.95 -6.32
C TYR A 84 -5.70 -6.33 -6.89
N ALA A 85 -6.13 -7.40 -6.23
CA ALA A 85 -5.96 -8.76 -6.75
C ALA A 85 -6.74 -8.97 -8.06
N ALA A 86 -7.96 -8.45 -8.17
CA ALA A 86 -8.74 -8.50 -9.41
C ALA A 86 -8.06 -7.70 -10.55
N MET A 87 -7.46 -6.54 -10.24
CA MET A 87 -6.69 -5.76 -11.21
C MET A 87 -5.45 -6.52 -11.71
N ILE A 88 -4.72 -7.20 -10.81
CA ILE A 88 -3.58 -8.05 -11.21
C ILE A 88 -4.05 -9.18 -12.12
N GLU A 89 -5.14 -9.87 -11.77
CA GLU A 89 -5.70 -10.94 -12.60
C GLU A 89 -6.06 -10.43 -14.01
N SER A 90 -6.67 -9.23 -14.11
CA SER A 90 -6.96 -8.59 -15.40
C SER A 90 -5.70 -8.42 -16.25
N LEU A 91 -4.60 -7.91 -15.67
CA LEU A 91 -3.32 -7.75 -16.38
C LEU A 91 -2.73 -9.09 -16.82
N LEU A 92 -2.91 -10.16 -16.03
CA LEU A 92 -2.47 -11.50 -16.38
C LEU A 92 -3.30 -12.12 -17.50
N MET A 93 -4.59 -11.76 -17.61
CA MET A 93 -5.47 -12.21 -18.69
C MET A 93 -5.17 -11.48 -20.00
N GLU A 94 -4.85 -10.19 -19.96
CA GLU A 94 -4.47 -9.40 -21.14
C GLU A 94 -3.22 -9.98 -21.82
N GLY A 95 -2.17 -10.29 -21.05
CA GLY A 95 -0.93 -10.86 -21.58
C GLY A 95 -1.01 -12.33 -22.03
N LYS A 96 -2.15 -13.01 -21.86
CA LYS A 96 -2.37 -14.40 -22.35
C LYS A 96 -3.09 -14.45 -23.70
N ASN A 97 -3.55 -13.32 -24.21
CA ASN A 97 -4.26 -13.21 -25.49
C ASN A 97 -3.33 -12.81 -26.66
N GLU A 98 -2.01 -12.80 -26.46
CA GLU A 98 -0.97 -12.70 -27.49
C GLU A 98 -0.36 -14.08 -27.80
#